data_AF-A0A1D8PNY9-F1
#
_entry.id   AF-A0A1D8PNY9-F1
#
_cell.length_a   1.000
_cell.length_b   1.000
_cell.length_c   1.000
_cell.angle_alpha   90.00
_cell.angle_beta   90.00
_cell.angle_gamma   90.00
#
_symmetry.space_group_name_H-M   'P 1'
#
loop_
_entity.id
_entity.type
_entity.pdbx_description
1 polymer ?
#
loop_
_entity_poly.entity_id
_entity_poly.type
_entity_poly.pdbx_seq_one_letter_code
_entity_poly.pdbx_strand_id
1 'polypeptide(L)'
;MSLDRSETFLNYVESFNKRIEALHRAEEYFRQSSIIEAVSIPTNKLGKFLDRKIEEFNNTITQIDRDFLDGLNPDLAHREDYSSARKEIRREFGVQRAELFGLIYRVIDDMIEKRSKIDKNYHEDLAAIESKFMDGKIDQTEYINTILGDF
;
A
#
# COMPACT_ATOMS: atom_id res chain seq x y z
N MET A 1 40.21 -23.13 -1.84
CA MET A 1 39.42 -22.21 -0.99
C MET A 1 38.41 -21.34 -1.77
N SER A 2 38.04 -21.63 -3.03
CA SER A 2 37.17 -20.74 -3.82
C SER A 2 35.76 -21.26 -4.15
N LEU A 3 35.54 -22.58 -4.20
CA LEU A 3 34.24 -23.15 -4.61
C LEU A 3 33.15 -22.93 -3.56
N ASP A 4 33.38 -23.31 -2.29
CA ASP A 4 32.35 -23.16 -1.23
C ASP A 4 31.93 -21.71 -0.98
N ARG A 5 32.87 -20.75 -1.10
CA ARG A 5 32.56 -19.31 -1.03
C ARG A 5 31.71 -18.88 -2.21
N SER A 6 31.98 -19.42 -3.40
CA SER A 6 31.19 -19.15 -4.60
C SER A 6 29.79 -19.72 -4.46
N GLU A 7 29.64 -20.95 -3.95
CA GLU A 7 28.33 -21.56 -3.72
C GLU A 7 27.53 -20.81 -2.65
N THR A 8 28.15 -20.45 -1.52
CA THR A 8 27.50 -19.64 -0.48
C THR A 8 27.02 -18.30 -1.03
N PHE A 9 27.85 -17.65 -1.86
CA PHE A 9 27.48 -16.40 -2.52
C PHE A 9 26.36 -16.59 -3.55
N LEU A 10 26.39 -17.64 -4.36
CA LEU A 10 25.34 -17.95 -5.32
C LEU A 10 24.00 -18.22 -4.61
N ASN A 11 24.01 -18.99 -3.52
CA ASN A 11 22.82 -19.25 -2.70
C ASN A 11 22.27 -17.98 -2.07
N TYR A 12 23.14 -17.06 -1.64
CA TYR A 12 22.74 -15.73 -1.17
C TYR A 12 22.05 -14.93 -2.28
N VAL A 13 22.67 -14.83 -3.45
CA VAL A 13 22.12 -14.07 -4.59
C VAL A 13 20.77 -14.64 -5.03
N GLU A 14 20.64 -15.97 -5.10
CA GLU A 14 19.38 -16.63 -5.44
C GLU A 14 18.29 -16.34 -4.41
N SER A 15 18.61 -16.47 -3.11
CA SER A 15 17.66 -16.17 -2.03
C SER A 15 17.25 -14.70 -2.03
N PHE A 16 18.18 -13.81 -2.34
CA PHE A 16 17.91 -12.38 -2.45
C PHE A 16 16.97 -12.07 -3.62
N ASN A 17 17.21 -12.67 -4.79
CA ASN A 17 16.32 -12.51 -5.94
C ASN A 17 14.91 -13.02 -5.65
N LYS A 18 14.77 -14.18 -4.98
CA LYS A 18 13.47 -14.69 -4.52
C LYS A 18 12.77 -13.72 -3.57
N ARG A 19 13.51 -13.08 -2.66
CA ARG A 19 12.99 -12.02 -1.78
C ARG A 19 12.46 -10.84 -2.59
N ILE A 20 13.22 -10.35 -3.57
CA ILE A 20 12.80 -9.23 -4.42
C ILE A 20 11.52 -9.56 -5.20
N GLU A 21 11.42 -10.75 -5.79
CA GLU A 21 10.19 -11.18 -6.47
C GLU A 21 8.99 -11.26 -5.53
N ALA A 22 9.19 -11.77 -4.30
CA ALA A 22 8.12 -11.83 -3.30
C ALA A 22 7.63 -10.43 -2.90
N LEU A 23 8.56 -9.48 -2.73
CA LEU A 23 8.22 -8.08 -2.44
C LEU A 23 7.43 -7.43 -3.59
N HIS A 24 7.82 -7.65 -4.85
CA HIS A 24 7.07 -7.14 -5.99
C HIS A 24 5.65 -7.72 -6.06
N ARG A 25 5.47 -9.02 -5.79
CA ARG A 25 4.14 -9.64 -5.74
C ARG A 25 3.28 -9.07 -4.61
N ALA A 26 3.87 -8.84 -3.45
CA ALA A 26 3.17 -8.26 -2.31
C ALA A 26 2.74 -6.81 -2.58
N GLU A 27 3.61 -6.02 -3.21
CA GLU A 27 3.30 -4.63 -3.60
C GLU A 27 2.18 -4.58 -4.64
N GLU A 28 2.23 -5.44 -5.66
CA GLU A 28 1.16 -5.53 -6.67
C GLU A 28 -0.18 -5.93 -6.03
N TYR A 29 -0.17 -6.92 -5.13
CA TYR A 29 -1.36 -7.31 -4.40
C TYR A 29 -1.90 -6.18 -3.52
N PHE A 30 -1.03 -5.44 -2.83
CA PHE A 30 -1.44 -4.27 -2.05
C PHE A 30 -2.09 -3.22 -2.95
N ARG A 31 -1.50 -2.88 -4.10
CA ARG A 31 -2.10 -1.92 -5.04
C ARG A 31 -3.47 -2.36 -5.53
N GLN A 32 -3.58 -3.60 -6.01
CA GLN A 32 -4.85 -4.12 -6.54
C GLN A 32 -5.93 -4.17 -5.45
N SER A 33 -5.61 -4.72 -4.28
CA SER A 33 -6.58 -4.89 -3.19
C SER A 33 -6.91 -3.59 -2.46
N SER A 34 -6.00 -2.62 -2.40
CA SER A 34 -6.28 -1.32 -1.76
C SER A 34 -7.02 -0.39 -2.71
N ILE A 35 -6.56 -0.19 -3.94
CA ILE A 35 -7.11 0.82 -4.85
C ILE A 35 -8.49 0.39 -5.35
N ILE A 36 -8.64 -0.86 -5.81
CA ILE A 36 -9.91 -1.33 -6.40
C ILE A 36 -10.99 -1.42 -5.33
N GLU A 37 -10.69 -2.02 -4.18
CA GLU A 37 -11.66 -2.11 -3.09
C GLU A 37 -12.01 -0.73 -2.53
N ALA A 38 -11.03 0.20 -2.42
CA ALA A 38 -11.24 1.54 -1.87
C ALA A 38 -12.32 2.34 -2.59
N VAL A 39 -12.53 2.14 -3.90
CA VAL A 39 -13.58 2.83 -4.67
C VAL A 39 -14.94 2.63 -4.02
N SER A 40 -15.23 1.42 -3.54
CA SER A 40 -16.49 1.04 -2.91
C SER A 40 -16.62 1.46 -1.43
N ILE A 41 -15.55 1.95 -0.81
CA ILE A 41 -15.53 2.32 0.60
C ILE A 41 -16.00 3.77 0.77
N PRO A 42 -16.99 4.04 1.64
CA PRO A 42 -17.39 5.41 1.97
C PRO A 42 -16.21 6.24 2.49
N THR A 43 -16.12 7.51 2.11
CA THR A 43 -14.98 8.39 2.44
C THR A 43 -14.70 8.47 3.94
N ASN A 44 -15.73 8.51 4.78
CA ASN A 44 -15.59 8.50 6.24
C ASN A 44 -15.04 7.19 6.85
N LYS A 45 -14.96 6.11 6.07
CA LYS A 45 -14.38 4.81 6.45
C LYS A 45 -13.07 4.51 5.72
N LEU A 46 -12.72 5.31 4.71
CA LEU A 46 -11.59 5.04 3.83
C LEU A 46 -10.25 4.99 4.58
N GLY A 47 -10.00 5.92 5.50
CA GLY A 47 -8.77 5.92 6.31
C GLY A 47 -8.58 4.60 7.07
N LYS A 48 -9.60 4.17 7.84
CA LYS A 48 -9.55 2.89 8.58
C LYS A 48 -9.35 1.67 7.67
N PHE A 49 -9.95 1.69 6.48
CA PHE A 49 -9.77 0.63 5.50
C PHE A 49 -8.32 0.57 5.01
N LEU A 50 -7.74 1.71 4.67
CA LEU A 50 -6.36 1.81 4.18
C LEU A 50 -5.34 1.47 5.27
N ASP A 51 -5.56 1.90 6.52
CA ASP A 51 -4.73 1.51 7.67
C ASP A 51 -4.65 -0.02 7.82
N ARG A 52 -5.80 -0.70 7.71
CA ARG A 52 -5.84 -2.16 7.76
C ARG A 52 -5.07 -2.80 6.60
N LYS A 53 -5.21 -2.28 5.37
CA LYS A 53 -4.46 -2.79 4.22
C LYS A 53 -2.95 -2.56 4.37
N ILE A 54 -2.54 -1.43 4.95
CA ILE A 54 -1.14 -1.13 5.27
C ILE A 54 -0.60 -2.12 6.29
N GLU A 55 -1.37 -2.45 7.33
CA GLU A 55 -0.98 -3.45 8.34
C GLU A 55 -0.82 -4.85 7.72
N GLU A 56 -1.79 -5.28 6.90
CA GLU A 56 -1.71 -6.55 6.14
C GLU A 56 -0.45 -6.61 5.26
N PHE A 57 -0.15 -5.51 4.56
CA PHE A 57 1.05 -5.40 3.72
C PHE A 57 2.35 -5.44 4.55
N ASN A 58 2.39 -4.72 5.67
CA ASN A 58 3.54 -4.73 6.59
C ASN A 58 3.80 -6.13 7.17
N ASN A 59 2.75 -6.86 7.53
CA ASN A 59 2.87 -8.24 8.01
C ASN A 59 3.44 -9.15 6.93
N THR A 60 3.00 -8.97 5.68
CA THR A 60 3.50 -9.72 4.52
C THR A 60 4.99 -9.45 4.28
N ILE A 61 5.41 -8.17 4.25
CA ILE A 61 6.83 -7.80 4.11
C ILE A 61 7.66 -8.38 5.26
N THR A 62 7.15 -8.30 6.49
CA THR A 62 7.85 -8.81 7.67
C THR A 62 8.07 -10.32 7.58
N GLN A 63 7.10 -11.07 7.05
CA GLN A 63 7.26 -12.50 6.84
C GLN A 63 8.28 -12.80 5.73
N ILE A 64 8.24 -12.08 4.60
CA ILE A 64 9.22 -12.21 3.51
C ILE A 64 10.65 -11.96 4.02
N ASP A 65 10.85 -10.91 4.82
CA ASP A 65 12.14 -10.59 5.42
C ASP A 65 12.62 -11.67 6.39
N ARG A 66 11.71 -12.23 7.18
CA ARG A 66 12.01 -13.34 8.09
C ARG A 66 12.44 -14.58 7.31
N ASP A 67 11.66 -14.96 6.30
CA ASP A 67 11.93 -16.15 5.47
C ASP A 67 13.29 -16.04 4.78
N PHE A 68 13.62 -14.85 4.25
CA PHE A 68 14.95 -14.61 3.71
C PHE A 68 16.04 -14.76 4.77
N LEU A 69 15.89 -14.08 5.92
CA LEU A 69 16.91 -14.08 6.98
C LEU A 69 17.10 -15.45 7.64
N ASP A 70 16.08 -16.30 7.64
CA ASP A 70 16.13 -17.67 8.17
C ASP A 70 16.67 -18.67 7.11
N GLY A 71 16.51 -18.35 5.83
CA GLY A 71 17.13 -19.09 4.72
C GLY A 71 18.62 -18.80 4.51
N LEU A 72 19.16 -17.73 5.12
CA LEU A 72 20.60 -17.45 5.08
C LEU A 72 21.38 -18.56 5.80
N ASN A 73 22.47 -19.03 5.16
CA ASN A 73 23.23 -20.24 5.49
C ASN A 73 23.28 -20.59 7.00
N PRO A 74 22.52 -21.61 7.46
CA PRO A 74 22.43 -21.96 8.87
C PRO A 74 23.77 -22.44 9.45
N ASP A 75 24.69 -22.96 8.63
CA ASP A 75 26.01 -23.42 9.10
C ASP A 75 26.88 -22.27 9.60
N LEU A 76 26.59 -21.04 9.15
CA LEU A 76 27.29 -19.83 9.59
C LEU A 76 26.62 -19.17 10.80
N ALA A 77 25.44 -19.65 11.25
CA ALA A 77 24.66 -19.03 12.32
C ALA A 77 25.42 -18.89 13.64
N HIS A 78 26.40 -19.76 13.89
CA HIS A 78 27.22 -19.74 15.10
C HIS A 78 28.38 -18.73 15.07
N ARG A 79 28.67 -18.12 13.92
CA ARG A 79 29.79 -17.18 13.79
C ARG A 79 29.39 -15.75 14.13
N GLU A 80 30.28 -15.05 14.82
CA GLU A 80 30.04 -13.67 15.30
C GLU A 80 29.97 -12.65 14.15
N ASP A 81 30.82 -12.81 13.13
CA ASP A 81 30.82 -12.02 11.91
C ASP A 81 29.48 -12.16 11.15
N TYR A 82 28.96 -13.38 11.08
CA TYR A 82 27.67 -13.67 10.47
C TYR A 82 26.49 -13.03 11.23
N SER A 83 26.50 -13.11 12.56
CA SER A 83 25.50 -12.43 13.40
C SER A 83 25.49 -10.91 13.18
N SER A 84 26.68 -10.31 13.08
CA SER A 84 26.85 -8.88 12.80
C SER A 84 26.33 -8.50 11.41
N ALA A 85 26.67 -9.28 10.38
CA ALA A 85 26.16 -9.08 9.02
C ALA A 85 24.63 -9.22 8.96
N ARG A 86 24.05 -10.23 9.63
CA ARG A 86 22.59 -10.42 9.71
C ARG A 86 21.89 -9.23 10.37
N LYS A 87 22.50 -8.64 11.40
CA LYS A 87 21.99 -7.44 12.07
C LYS A 87 22.05 -6.21 11.15
N GLU A 88 23.10 -6.07 10.37
CA GLU A 88 23.25 -4.99 9.39
C GLU A 88 22.21 -5.09 8.27
N ILE A 89 22.03 -6.28 7.68
CA ILE A 89 20.99 -6.55 6.68
C ILE A 89 19.60 -6.21 7.24
N ARG A 90 19.29 -6.65 8.47
CA ARG A 90 18.01 -6.33 9.12
C ARG A 90 17.82 -4.82 9.31
N ARG A 91 18.89 -4.09 9.64
CA ARG A 91 18.85 -2.62 9.78
C ARG A 91 18.53 -1.98 8.44
N GLU A 92 19.21 -2.40 7.37
CA GLU A 92 18.98 -1.90 6.02
C GLU A 92 17.54 -2.16 5.55
N PHE A 93 17.03 -3.38 5.77
CA PHE A 93 15.63 -3.70 5.48
C PHE A 93 14.66 -2.80 6.26
N GLY A 94 14.99 -2.49 7.52
CA GLY A 94 14.24 -1.54 8.33
C GLY A 94 14.17 -0.14 7.72
N VAL A 95 15.30 0.36 7.21
CA VAL A 95 15.38 1.68 6.54
C VAL A 95 14.56 1.69 5.25
N GLN A 96 14.79 0.73 4.36
CA GLN A 96 14.07 0.62 3.08
C GLN A 96 12.56 0.50 3.29
N ARG A 97 12.14 -0.25 4.31
CA ARG A 97 10.74 -0.39 4.68
C ARG A 97 10.14 0.92 5.18
N ALA A 98 10.86 1.67 6.03
CA ALA A 98 10.39 2.97 6.50
C ALA A 98 10.21 3.97 5.35
N GLU A 99 11.14 3.97 4.38
CA GLU A 99 11.05 4.78 3.16
C GLU A 99 9.84 4.39 2.31
N LEU A 100 9.64 3.09 2.07
CA LEU A 100 8.49 2.57 1.32
C LEU A 100 7.15 2.98 1.96
N PHE A 101 7.00 2.79 3.27
CA PHE A 101 5.78 3.20 3.96
C PHE A 101 5.59 4.72 3.94
N GLY A 102 6.67 5.50 4.05
CA GLY A 102 6.60 6.96 3.90
C GLY A 102 6.03 7.40 2.54
N LEU A 103 6.35 6.68 1.46
CA LEU A 103 5.77 6.93 0.14
C LEU A 103 4.30 6.50 0.07
N ILE A 104 3.97 5.32 0.61
CA ILE A 104 2.60 4.80 0.61
C ILE A 104 1.65 5.73 1.36
N TYR A 105 2.03 6.21 2.55
CA TYR A 105 1.21 7.14 3.33
C TYR A 105 0.95 8.44 2.58
N ARG A 106 1.95 9.02 1.90
CA ARG A 106 1.74 10.24 1.10
C ARG A 106 0.74 10.04 -0.04
N VAL A 107 0.85 8.92 -0.76
CA VAL A 107 -0.09 8.60 -1.84
C VAL A 107 -1.51 8.43 -1.30
N ILE A 108 -1.65 7.78 -0.14
CA ILE A 108 -2.93 7.61 0.54
C ILE A 108 -3.52 8.95 0.98
N ASP A 109 -2.72 9.82 1.59
CA ASP A 109 -3.16 11.15 2.00
C ASP A 109 -3.65 11.97 0.79
N ASP A 110 -2.90 11.95 -0.32
CA ASP A 110 -3.29 12.59 -1.57
C ASP A 110 -4.61 12.02 -2.13
N MET A 111 -4.81 10.70 -2.05
CA MET A 111 -6.05 10.04 -2.48
C MET A 111 -7.24 10.46 -1.61
N ILE A 112 -7.07 10.48 -0.28
CA ILE A 112 -8.10 10.88 0.67
C ILE A 112 -8.46 12.35 0.47
N GLU A 113 -7.48 13.23 0.27
CA GLU A 113 -7.70 14.66 0.04
C GLU A 113 -8.47 14.89 -1.27
N LYS A 114 -8.06 14.25 -2.37
CA LYS A 114 -8.75 14.36 -3.67
C LYS A 114 -10.19 13.88 -3.57
N ARG A 115 -10.44 12.74 -2.92
CA ARG A 115 -11.80 12.23 -2.74
C ARG A 115 -12.67 13.15 -1.88
N SER A 116 -12.10 13.69 -0.81
CA SER A 116 -12.80 14.65 0.06
C SER A 116 -13.19 15.92 -0.70
N LYS A 117 -12.34 16.41 -1.62
CA LYS A 117 -12.66 17.55 -2.49
C LYS A 117 -13.79 17.21 -3.48
N ILE A 118 -13.76 16.03 -4.09
CA ILE A 118 -14.80 15.58 -5.01
C ILE A 118 -16.15 15.48 -4.29
N ASP A 119 -16.19 14.82 -3.12
CA ASP A 119 -17.42 14.68 -2.33
C ASP A 119 -17.96 16.05 -1.89
N LYS A 120 -17.08 16.97 -1.48
CA LYS A 120 -17.47 18.33 -1.12
C LYS A 120 -18.09 19.08 -2.30
N ASN A 121 -17.42 19.07 -3.46
CA ASN A 121 -17.94 19.73 -4.67
C ASN A 121 -19.28 19.14 -5.09
N TYR A 122 -19.42 17.81 -5.06
CA TYR A 122 -20.68 17.13 -5.35
C TYR A 122 -21.81 17.56 -4.40
N HIS A 123 -21.54 17.66 -3.10
CA HIS A 123 -22.53 18.13 -2.13
C HIS A 123 -22.90 19.60 -2.31
N GLU A 124 -21.94 20.46 -2.68
CA GLU A 124 -22.18 21.87 -2.99
C GLU A 124 -23.03 22.03 -4.26
N ASP A 125 -22.74 21.25 -5.31
CA ASP A 125 -23.50 21.24 -6.56
C ASP A 125 -24.93 20.73 -6.34
N LEU A 126 -25.08 19.64 -5.57
CA LEU A 126 -26.38 19.08 -5.23
C LEU A 126 -27.22 20.06 -4.40
N ALA A 127 -26.61 20.71 -3.40
CA ALA A 127 -27.29 21.76 -2.62
C ALA A 127 -27.70 22.96 -3.49
N ALA A 128 -26.90 23.34 -4.49
CA ALA A 128 -27.24 24.40 -5.43
C ALA A 128 -28.42 24.01 -6.35
N ILE A 129 -28.49 22.76 -6.79
CA ILE A 129 -29.61 22.21 -7.57
C ILE A 129 -30.88 22.15 -6.71
N GLU A 130 -30.78 21.63 -5.48
CA GLU A 130 -31.88 21.61 -4.51
C GLU A 130 -32.40 23.01 -4.22
N SER A 131 -31.52 24.00 -4.03
CA SER A 131 -31.93 25.40 -3.84
C SER A 131 -32.67 25.95 -5.06
N LYS A 132 -32.23 25.68 -6.30
CA LYS A 132 -32.95 26.10 -7.51
C LYS A 132 -34.34 25.48 -7.59
N PHE A 133 -34.49 24.21 -7.19
CA PHE A 133 -35.78 23.53 -7.17
C PHE A 133 -36.71 24.12 -6.10
N MET A 134 -36.20 24.32 -4.87
CA MET A 134 -36.98 24.91 -3.77
C MET A 134 -37.38 26.37 -4.03
N ASP A 135 -36.56 27.11 -4.79
CA ASP A 135 -36.88 28.46 -5.26
C ASP A 135 -37.87 28.48 -6.45
N GLY A 136 -38.26 27.31 -6.98
CA GLY A 136 -39.12 27.20 -8.17
C GLY A 136 -38.48 27.63 -9.48
N LYS A 137 -37.14 27.71 -9.54
CA LYS A 137 -36.37 28.09 -10.74
C LYS A 137 -36.24 26.94 -11.74
N ILE A 138 -36.31 25.71 -11.26
CA ILE A 138 -36.36 24.49 -12.06
C ILE A 138 -37.57 23.68 -11.61
N ASP A 139 -38.16 22.90 -12.51
CA ASP A 139 -39.27 22.01 -12.18
C ASP A 139 -38.79 20.63 -11.70
N GLN A 140 -39.72 19.77 -11.31
CA GLN A 140 -39.41 18.42 -10.82
C GLN A 140 -38.75 17.55 -11.89
N THR A 141 -39.11 17.71 -13.17
CA THR A 141 -38.54 16.93 -14.28
C THR A 141 -37.09 17.33 -14.49
N GLU A 142 -36.80 18.62 -14.51
CA GLU A 142 -35.45 19.16 -14.64
C GLU A 142 -34.56 18.81 -13.43
N TYR A 143 -35.10 18.86 -12.21
CA TYR A 143 -34.41 18.40 -11.01
C TYR A 143 -34.01 16.92 -11.10
N ILE A 144 -34.96 16.04 -11.45
CA ILE A 144 -34.71 14.60 -11.58
C ILE A 144 -33.67 14.33 -12.67
N ASN A 145 -33.77 15.00 -13.83
CA ASN A 145 -32.82 14.82 -14.94
C ASN A 145 -31.42 15.31 -14.57
N THR A 146 -31.30 16.39 -13.80
CA THR A 146 -29.99 16.92 -13.38
C THR A 146 -29.32 16.01 -12.35
N ILE A 147 -30.07 15.51 -11.36
CA ILE A 147 -29.49 14.62 -10.34
C ILE A 147 -29.19 13.23 -10.89
N LEU A 148 -30.06 12.66 -11.73
CA LEU A 148 -29.88 11.31 -12.25
C LEU A 148 -29.01 11.25 -13.52
N GLY A 149 -28.90 12.34 -14.27
CA GLY A 149 -28.15 12.40 -15.53
C GLY A 149 -26.63 12.46 -15.36
N ASP A 150 -26.12 12.78 -14.18
CA ASP A 150 -24.69 12.86 -13.86
C ASP A 150 -24.10 11.53 -13.31
N PHE A 151 -24.80 10.39 -13.44
CA PHE A 151 -24.27 9.04 -13.14
C PHE A 151 -23.88 8.25 -14.39
#